data_AF-A0A142X3J3-F1
#
_entry.id   AF-A0A142X3J3-F1
#
_cell.length_a   1.000
_cell.length_b   1.000
_cell.length_c   1.000
_cell.angle_alpha   90.00
_cell.angle_beta   90.00
_cell.angle_gamma   90.00
#
_symmetry.space_group_name_H-M   'P 1'
#
loop_
_entity.id
_entity.type
_entity.pdbx_description
1 polymer ?
#
loop_
_entity_poly.entity_id
_entity_poly.type
_entity_poly.pdbx_seq_one_letter_code
_entity_poly.pdbx_strand_id
1 'polypeptide(L)'
;MGADSADTVCEMPKQSDSLAALLARFHERQSENWRRQFRAVVRERNRGVEKLVSHGVVTVGQLLERLSGLSQRLSIVGIELISLLRIGQAAPLLVDLMESRPLRMACASAIAMCSQNERITERLLRIGCRELDSSHPDPHWLWTIIEAVRRSDDRRAAELLVRIYEHPALPGSIRGDAADRLGCEGFIGDRRTSLRRRCRVAAILGLTDDSIDVQFWSMYLIGQLGSHDRRGPSRRAHDLLDAIPILKGIAAVDQRIAPGYWWPMSAEAEDALHCLEHGSWPEVDAAERWAGKGERGPMNHEREFGPL
;
A
#
# COMPACT_ATOMS: atom_id res chain seq x y z
N MET A 1 -24.96 61.61 11.93
CA MET A 1 -24.80 61.61 10.46
C MET A 1 -23.31 61.48 10.21
N GLY A 2 -22.71 60.30 10.10
CA GLY A 2 -23.08 59.15 9.28
C GLY A 2 -21.85 58.91 8.40
N ALA A 3 -20.75 58.46 9.02
CA ALA A 3 -19.50 58.16 8.35
C ALA A 3 -19.52 56.70 7.95
N ASP A 4 -19.52 56.46 6.64
CA ASP A 4 -19.41 55.16 5.99
C ASP A 4 -18.17 54.43 6.48
N SER A 5 -18.37 53.42 7.33
CA SER A 5 -17.36 52.40 7.58
C SER A 5 -17.37 51.43 6.40
N ALA A 6 -16.41 51.61 5.49
CA ALA A 6 -16.12 50.63 4.47
C ALA A 6 -15.73 49.30 5.14
N ASP A 7 -16.67 48.37 5.14
CA ASP A 7 -16.44 46.96 5.46
C ASP A 7 -15.39 46.42 4.49
N THR A 8 -14.15 46.38 4.97
CA THR A 8 -13.06 45.70 4.28
C THR A 8 -13.31 44.21 4.46
N VAL A 9 -14.11 43.63 3.57
CA VAL A 9 -14.23 42.19 3.42
C VAL A 9 -12.82 41.70 3.09
N CYS A 10 -12.17 41.10 4.08
CA CYS A 10 -10.93 40.37 3.89
C CYS A 10 -11.28 39.14 3.04
N GLU A 11 -11.27 39.31 1.71
CA GLU A 11 -11.35 38.20 0.78
C GLU A 11 -10.15 37.28 1.06
N MET A 12 -10.41 36.19 1.77
CA MET A 12 -9.50 35.05 1.84
C MET A 12 -9.06 34.73 0.40
N PRO A 13 -7.75 34.78 0.07
CA PRO A 13 -7.31 34.60 -1.30
C PRO A 13 -7.81 33.25 -1.81
N LYS A 14 -8.59 33.27 -2.89
CA LYS A 14 -9.05 32.07 -3.61
C LYS A 14 -7.83 31.17 -3.82
N GLN A 15 -7.81 30.02 -3.16
CA GLN A 15 -6.69 29.09 -3.26
C GLN A 15 -6.51 28.73 -4.73
N SER A 16 -5.37 29.12 -5.32
CA SER A 16 -5.09 28.88 -6.74
C SER A 16 -5.16 27.38 -7.05
N ASP A 17 -6.02 27.02 -8.00
CA ASP A 17 -6.18 25.66 -8.55
C ASP A 17 -5.12 25.32 -9.62
N SER A 18 -4.12 26.20 -9.80
CA SER A 18 -3.01 25.95 -10.70
C SER A 18 -2.15 24.78 -10.21
N LEU A 19 -1.87 23.82 -11.10
CA LEU A 19 -1.01 22.66 -10.81
C LEU A 19 0.39 23.08 -10.35
N ALA A 20 0.97 24.10 -11.00
CA ALA A 20 2.29 24.62 -10.65
C ALA A 20 2.29 25.25 -9.25
N ALA A 21 1.27 26.05 -8.92
CA ALA A 21 1.14 26.65 -7.60
C ALA A 21 0.91 25.61 -6.50
N LEU A 22 0.09 24.59 -6.77
CA LEU A 22 -0.16 23.47 -5.86
C LEU A 22 1.12 22.67 -5.58
N LEU A 23 1.87 22.34 -6.63
CA LEU A 23 3.13 21.60 -6.50
C LEU A 23 4.21 22.42 -5.76
N ALA A 24 4.31 23.72 -6.04
CA ALA A 24 5.21 24.62 -5.32
C ALA A 24 4.90 24.64 -3.81
N ARG A 25 3.63 24.82 -3.43
CA ARG A 25 3.18 24.76 -2.04
C ARG A 25 3.46 23.41 -1.39
N PHE A 26 3.28 22.30 -2.13
CA PHE A 26 3.64 20.98 -1.65
C PHE A 26 5.13 20.90 -1.29
N HIS A 27 6.01 21.40 -2.17
CA HIS A 27 7.45 21.42 -1.94
C HIS A 27 7.87 22.34 -0.78
N GLU A 28 7.23 23.50 -0.62
CA GLU A 28 7.50 24.42 0.49
C GLU A 28 7.21 23.81 1.86
N ARG A 29 6.22 22.91 1.93
CA ARG A 29 5.89 22.17 3.16
C ARG A 29 6.87 21.04 3.48
N GLN A 30 7.73 20.65 2.55
CA GLN A 30 8.72 19.60 2.79
C GLN A 30 9.96 20.16 3.50
N SER A 31 10.56 19.35 4.37
CA SER A 31 11.80 19.73 5.05
C SER A 31 12.94 19.96 4.05
N GLU A 32 13.94 20.74 4.44
CA GLU A 32 15.11 20.98 3.59
C GLU A 32 15.88 19.69 3.30
N ASN A 33 16.02 18.80 4.30
CA ASN A 33 16.66 17.51 4.12
C ASN A 33 15.93 16.66 3.08
N TRP A 34 14.59 16.61 3.14
CA TRP A 34 13.77 15.91 2.15
C TRP A 34 14.02 16.46 0.74
N ARG A 35 13.96 17.80 0.57
CA ARG A 35 14.20 18.43 -0.74
C ARG A 35 15.60 18.15 -1.29
N ARG A 36 16.59 18.02 -0.41
CA ARG A 36 17.98 17.68 -0.77
C ARG A 36 18.09 16.23 -1.21
N GLN A 37 17.55 15.29 -0.44
CA GLN A 37 17.57 13.86 -0.74
C GLN A 37 16.80 13.55 -2.04
N PHE A 38 15.67 14.20 -2.27
CA PHE A 38 14.77 13.93 -3.40
C PHE A 38 14.88 14.96 -4.55
N ARG A 39 16.01 15.67 -4.67
CA ARG A 39 16.20 16.75 -5.67
C ARG A 39 15.96 16.29 -7.11
N ALA A 40 16.37 15.07 -7.47
CA ALA A 40 16.15 14.52 -8.81
C ALA A 40 14.65 14.34 -9.10
N VAL A 41 13.92 13.73 -8.17
CA VAL A 41 12.47 13.51 -8.25
C VAL A 41 11.71 14.83 -8.34
N VAL A 42 12.10 15.84 -7.55
CA VAL A 42 11.50 17.19 -7.61
C VAL A 42 11.67 17.82 -8.98
N ARG A 43 12.87 17.73 -9.59
CA ARG A 43 13.12 18.25 -10.94
C ARG A 43 12.30 17.53 -12.01
N GLU A 44 12.17 16.22 -11.90
CA GLU A 44 11.36 15.42 -12.81
C GLU A 44 9.89 15.79 -12.74
N ARG A 45 9.34 15.94 -11.52
CA ARG A 45 7.95 16.40 -11.31
C ARG A 45 7.70 17.78 -11.91
N ASN A 46 8.63 18.73 -11.71
CA ASN A 46 8.52 20.07 -12.30
C ASN A 46 8.50 20.00 -13.84
N ARG A 47 9.38 19.20 -14.46
CA ARG A 47 9.36 18.96 -15.91
C ARG A 47 8.06 18.31 -16.38
N GLY A 48 7.50 17.40 -15.57
CA GLY A 48 6.20 16.80 -15.82
C GLY A 48 5.08 17.83 -15.88
N VAL A 49 5.04 18.75 -14.90
CA VAL A 49 4.08 19.86 -14.88
C VAL A 49 4.28 20.81 -16.06
N GLU A 50 5.52 21.18 -16.39
CA GLU A 50 5.82 22.01 -17.57
C GLU A 50 5.31 21.37 -18.86
N LYS A 51 5.48 20.05 -19.01
CA LYS A 51 4.93 19.31 -20.15
C LYS A 51 3.40 19.33 -20.17
N LEU A 52 2.73 19.11 -19.04
CA LEU A 52 1.27 19.22 -18.95
C LEU A 52 0.79 20.63 -19.33
N VAL A 53 1.45 21.67 -18.84
CA VAL A 53 1.14 23.07 -19.17
C VAL A 53 1.33 23.35 -20.65
N SER A 54 2.40 22.85 -21.27
CA SER A 54 2.61 22.98 -22.73
C SER A 54 1.53 22.30 -23.57
N HIS A 55 0.79 21.35 -22.98
CA HIS A 55 -0.37 20.70 -23.60
C HIS A 55 -1.70 21.34 -23.21
N GLY A 56 -1.68 22.48 -22.50
CA GLY A 56 -2.86 23.22 -22.07
C GLY A 56 -3.55 22.63 -20.83
N VAL A 57 -2.83 21.86 -20.00
CA VAL A 57 -3.32 21.35 -18.72
C VAL A 57 -2.65 22.16 -17.61
N VAL A 58 -3.35 23.19 -17.12
CA VAL A 58 -2.81 24.18 -16.18
C VAL A 58 -3.45 24.07 -14.80
N THR A 59 -4.72 23.70 -14.74
CA THR A 59 -5.49 23.57 -13.48
C THR A 59 -5.82 22.12 -13.15
N VAL A 60 -6.27 21.85 -11.91
CA VAL A 60 -6.75 20.52 -11.53
C VAL A 60 -7.98 20.14 -12.35
N GLY A 61 -8.94 21.04 -12.54
CA GLY A 61 -10.11 20.78 -13.38
C GLY A 61 -9.74 20.30 -14.79
N GLN A 62 -8.82 21.00 -15.45
CA GLN A 62 -8.32 20.63 -16.78
C GLN A 62 -7.57 19.30 -16.78
N LEU A 63 -6.85 18.98 -15.70
CA LEU A 63 -6.18 17.69 -15.56
C LEU A 63 -7.22 16.57 -15.53
N LEU A 64 -8.25 16.68 -14.69
CA LEU A 64 -9.30 15.67 -14.57
C LEU A 64 -10.08 15.49 -15.87
N GLU A 65 -10.43 16.57 -16.56
CA GLU A 65 -11.16 16.54 -17.82
C GLU A 65 -10.37 15.86 -18.94
N ARG A 66 -9.05 16.04 -18.97
CA ARG A 66 -8.21 15.63 -20.11
C ARG A 66 -7.38 14.38 -19.87
N LEU A 67 -7.30 13.88 -18.63
CA LEU A 67 -6.38 12.80 -18.24
C LEU A 67 -6.48 11.55 -19.13
N SER A 68 -7.70 11.15 -19.50
CA SER A 68 -7.97 9.98 -20.35
C SER A 68 -7.57 10.18 -21.82
N GLY A 69 -7.48 11.43 -22.27
CA GLY A 69 -7.06 11.80 -23.63
C GLY A 69 -5.57 12.16 -23.77
N LEU A 70 -4.81 12.15 -22.67
CA LEU A 70 -3.37 12.40 -22.70
C LEU A 70 -2.61 11.17 -23.22
N SER A 71 -1.38 11.38 -23.69
CA SER A 71 -0.46 10.27 -23.97
C SER A 71 -0.16 9.52 -22.68
N GLN A 72 0.10 8.20 -22.76
CA GLN A 72 0.38 7.35 -21.59
C GLN A 72 1.40 7.98 -20.63
N ARG A 73 2.52 8.50 -21.15
CA ARG A 73 3.56 9.16 -20.35
C ARG A 73 3.03 10.38 -19.58
N LEU A 74 2.18 11.19 -20.21
CA LEU A 74 1.57 12.37 -19.57
C LEU A 74 0.45 11.97 -18.60
N SER A 75 -0.30 10.91 -18.90
CA SER A 75 -1.29 10.35 -17.97
C SER A 75 -0.63 9.86 -16.68
N ILE A 76 0.52 9.17 -16.77
CA ILE A 76 1.30 8.75 -15.59
C ILE A 76 1.70 9.96 -14.74
N VAL A 77 2.27 11.01 -15.36
CA VAL A 77 2.60 12.26 -14.66
C VAL A 77 1.35 12.88 -14.01
N GLY A 78 0.22 12.89 -14.72
CA GLY A 78 -1.04 13.40 -14.20
C GLY A 78 -1.53 12.62 -12.96
N ILE A 79 -1.47 11.29 -13.02
CA ILE A 79 -1.86 10.39 -11.93
C ILE A 79 -0.93 10.56 -10.72
N GLU A 80 0.38 10.70 -10.94
CA GLU A 80 1.34 11.00 -9.88
C GLU A 80 1.03 12.33 -9.17
N LEU A 81 0.67 13.38 -9.92
CA LEU A 81 0.26 14.65 -9.35
C LEU A 81 -1.03 14.52 -8.54
N ILE A 82 -2.02 13.78 -9.05
CA ILE A 82 -3.27 13.47 -8.33
C ILE A 82 -2.97 12.80 -6.99
N SER A 83 -2.07 11.81 -6.99
CA SER A 83 -1.63 11.11 -5.78
C SER A 83 -0.91 12.04 -4.80
N LEU A 84 0.06 12.82 -5.29
CA LEU A 84 0.89 13.70 -4.49
C LEU A 84 0.08 14.82 -3.82
N LEU A 85 -0.85 15.41 -4.58
CA LEU A 85 -1.71 16.51 -4.15
C LEU A 85 -3.00 16.02 -3.48
N ARG A 86 -3.23 14.69 -3.43
CA ARG A 86 -4.41 14.03 -2.84
C ARG A 86 -5.74 14.58 -3.40
N ILE A 87 -5.84 14.66 -4.72
CA ILE A 87 -7.03 15.17 -5.42
C ILE A 87 -8.14 14.10 -5.37
N GLY A 88 -8.92 14.09 -4.29
CA GLY A 88 -9.95 13.07 -4.04
C GLY A 88 -11.05 13.00 -5.11
N GLN A 89 -11.35 14.10 -5.79
CA GLN A 89 -12.33 14.14 -6.88
C GLN A 89 -11.93 13.26 -8.08
N ALA A 90 -10.65 12.90 -8.19
CA ALA A 90 -10.14 12.05 -9.26
C ALA A 90 -10.51 10.57 -9.11
N ALA A 91 -10.93 10.12 -7.91
CA ALA A 91 -11.07 8.69 -7.62
C ALA A 91 -11.98 7.93 -8.63
N PRO A 92 -13.16 8.44 -9.06
CA PRO A 92 -13.98 7.75 -10.07
C PRO A 92 -13.23 7.56 -11.39
N LEU A 93 -12.58 8.61 -11.88
CA LEU A 93 -11.79 8.62 -13.11
C LEU A 93 -10.59 7.66 -13.03
N LEU A 94 -9.90 7.63 -11.88
CA LEU A 94 -8.80 6.70 -11.67
C LEU A 94 -9.28 5.24 -11.74
N VAL A 95 -10.45 4.92 -11.18
CA VAL A 95 -11.01 3.56 -11.30
C VAL A 95 -11.34 3.21 -12.74
N ASP A 96 -11.87 4.15 -13.53
CA ASP A 96 -12.11 3.93 -14.96
C ASP A 96 -10.81 3.69 -15.73
N LEU A 97 -9.75 4.43 -15.40
CA LEU A 97 -8.44 4.31 -16.05
C LEU A 97 -7.68 3.03 -15.67
N MET A 98 -8.07 2.31 -14.61
CA MET A 98 -7.46 1.02 -14.25
C MET A 98 -7.66 -0.07 -15.32
N GLU A 99 -8.67 0.07 -16.18
CA GLU A 99 -8.87 -0.80 -17.33
C GLU A 99 -7.66 -0.76 -18.30
N SER A 100 -6.96 0.38 -18.37
CA SER A 100 -5.73 0.54 -19.14
C SER A 100 -4.56 -0.11 -18.41
N ARG A 101 -4.11 -1.29 -18.88
CA ARG A 101 -2.99 -2.05 -18.29
C ARG A 101 -1.76 -1.19 -17.96
N PRO A 102 -1.29 -0.27 -18.83
CA PRO A 102 -0.10 0.53 -18.54
C PRO A 102 -0.30 1.63 -17.48
N LEU A 103 -1.55 2.02 -17.18
CA LEU A 103 -1.86 3.04 -16.17
C LEU A 103 -2.34 2.43 -14.85
N ARG A 104 -2.76 1.16 -14.89
CA ARG A 104 -3.48 0.46 -13.84
C ARG A 104 -2.84 0.59 -12.45
N MET A 105 -1.54 0.28 -12.35
CA MET A 105 -0.84 0.34 -11.07
C MET A 105 -0.69 1.78 -10.55
N ALA A 106 -0.38 2.73 -11.43
CA ALA A 106 -0.30 4.15 -11.06
C ALA A 106 -1.67 4.64 -10.53
N CYS A 107 -2.77 4.26 -11.18
CA CYS A 107 -4.12 4.58 -10.74
C CYS A 107 -4.42 3.99 -9.37
N ALA A 108 -4.11 2.71 -9.12
CA ALA A 108 -4.30 2.06 -7.83
C ALA A 108 -3.52 2.76 -6.71
N SER A 109 -2.23 3.04 -6.92
CA SER A 109 -1.43 3.76 -5.94
C SER A 109 -1.97 5.18 -5.69
N ALA A 110 -2.47 5.87 -6.71
CA ALA A 110 -3.11 7.18 -6.54
C ALA A 110 -4.42 7.08 -5.76
N ILE A 111 -5.25 6.06 -6.02
CA ILE A 111 -6.50 5.81 -5.31
C ILE A 111 -6.24 5.53 -3.81
N ALA A 112 -5.21 4.77 -3.47
CA ALA A 112 -4.84 4.51 -2.07
C ALA A 112 -4.40 5.78 -1.33
N MET A 113 -3.87 6.78 -2.04
CA MET A 113 -3.42 8.05 -1.47
C MET A 113 -4.53 9.10 -1.36
N CYS A 114 -5.61 8.93 -2.12
CA CYS A 114 -6.78 9.79 -2.07
C CYS A 114 -7.77 9.26 -1.02
N SER A 115 -8.43 10.16 -0.28
CA SER A 115 -9.49 9.76 0.67
C SER A 115 -10.58 9.00 -0.08
N GLN A 116 -10.69 7.70 0.17
CA GLN A 116 -11.69 6.84 -0.46
C GLN A 116 -13.06 7.14 0.14
N ASN A 117 -14.06 7.32 -0.73
CA ASN A 117 -15.45 7.27 -0.30
C ASN A 117 -16.00 5.85 -0.47
N GLU A 118 -17.08 5.56 0.25
CA GLU A 118 -17.70 4.24 0.27
C GLU A 118 -18.02 3.69 -1.14
N ARG A 119 -18.45 4.56 -2.06
CA ARG A 119 -18.81 4.17 -3.44
C ARG A 119 -17.60 3.71 -4.25
N ILE A 120 -16.44 4.35 -4.07
CA ILE A 120 -15.19 3.95 -4.70
C ILE A 120 -14.74 2.61 -4.14
N THR A 121 -14.76 2.46 -2.81
CA THR A 121 -14.43 1.19 -2.15
C THR A 121 -15.34 0.07 -2.63
N GLU A 122 -16.65 0.27 -2.63
CA GLU A 122 -17.62 -0.73 -3.14
C GLU A 122 -17.33 -1.13 -4.60
N ARG A 123 -16.95 -0.16 -5.45
CA ARG A 123 -16.58 -0.46 -6.84
C ARG A 123 -15.31 -1.31 -6.92
N LEU A 124 -14.26 -0.96 -6.17
CA LEU A 124 -13.02 -1.74 -6.10
C LEU A 124 -13.29 -3.17 -5.58
N LEU A 125 -14.08 -3.30 -4.53
CA LEU A 125 -14.46 -4.61 -3.96
C LEU A 125 -15.21 -5.47 -4.98
N ARG A 126 -16.16 -4.89 -5.72
CA ARG A 126 -16.87 -5.62 -6.79
C ARG A 126 -15.92 -6.10 -7.88
N ILE A 127 -14.98 -5.26 -8.32
CA ILE A 127 -13.97 -5.63 -9.32
C ILE A 127 -13.10 -6.77 -8.77
N GLY A 128 -12.57 -6.63 -7.55
CA GLY A 128 -11.71 -7.63 -6.93
C GLY A 128 -12.41 -8.96 -6.68
N CYS A 129 -13.65 -8.96 -6.18
CA CYS A 129 -14.43 -10.19 -6.02
C CYS A 129 -14.69 -10.86 -7.36
N ARG A 130 -15.11 -10.10 -8.39
CA ARG A 130 -15.34 -10.65 -9.73
C ARG A 130 -14.07 -11.29 -10.31
N GLU A 131 -12.93 -10.64 -10.15
CA GLU A 131 -11.65 -11.16 -10.64
C GLU A 131 -11.25 -12.42 -9.87
N LEU A 132 -11.39 -12.41 -8.54
CA LEU A 132 -11.05 -13.55 -7.70
C LEU A 132 -11.94 -14.77 -7.98
N ASP A 133 -13.23 -14.54 -8.26
CA ASP A 133 -14.21 -15.58 -8.55
C ASP A 133 -14.19 -16.03 -10.03
N SER A 134 -13.27 -15.48 -10.85
CA SER A 134 -13.04 -15.91 -12.23
C SER A 134 -12.47 -17.34 -12.27
N SER A 135 -12.82 -18.10 -13.30
CA SER A 135 -12.17 -19.39 -13.60
C SER A 135 -10.66 -19.27 -13.85
N HIS A 136 -10.21 -18.08 -14.28
CA HIS A 136 -8.82 -17.75 -14.54
C HIS A 136 -8.55 -16.33 -14.01
N PRO A 137 -8.30 -16.16 -12.70
CA PRO A 137 -8.03 -14.85 -12.13
C PRO A 137 -6.75 -14.23 -12.73
N ASP A 138 -6.81 -12.97 -13.14
CA ASP A 138 -5.66 -12.17 -13.57
C ASP A 138 -4.89 -11.67 -12.32
N PRO A 139 -3.67 -12.19 -12.07
CA PRO A 139 -2.85 -11.77 -10.94
C PRO A 139 -2.57 -10.26 -10.93
N HIS A 140 -2.45 -9.62 -12.10
CA HIS A 140 -2.20 -8.18 -12.18
C HIS A 140 -3.39 -7.36 -11.71
N TRP A 141 -4.61 -7.78 -12.03
CA TRP A 141 -5.82 -7.12 -11.53
C TRP A 141 -5.93 -7.26 -10.02
N LEU A 142 -5.72 -8.45 -9.48
CA LEU A 142 -5.74 -8.67 -8.04
C LEU A 142 -4.67 -7.85 -7.34
N TRP A 143 -3.44 -7.81 -7.87
CA TRP A 143 -2.37 -6.96 -7.33
C TRP A 143 -2.77 -5.49 -7.29
N THR A 144 -3.38 -5.02 -8.38
CA THR A 144 -3.87 -3.65 -8.48
C THR A 144 -4.95 -3.37 -7.43
N ILE A 145 -5.86 -4.32 -7.19
CA ILE A 145 -6.89 -4.16 -6.16
C ILE A 145 -6.26 -4.12 -4.76
N ILE A 146 -5.30 -5.01 -4.47
CA ILE A 146 -4.54 -5.00 -3.21
C ILE A 146 -3.90 -3.62 -2.98
N GLU A 147 -3.22 -3.08 -4.00
CA GLU A 147 -2.60 -1.76 -3.92
C GLU A 147 -3.64 -0.65 -3.71
N ALA A 148 -4.75 -0.69 -4.44
CA ALA A 148 -5.79 0.34 -4.36
C ALA A 148 -6.45 0.39 -2.98
N VAL A 149 -6.65 -0.75 -2.32
CA VAL A 149 -7.30 -0.81 -1.00
C VAL A 149 -6.32 -0.75 0.17
N ARG A 150 -5.01 -0.60 -0.09
CA ARG A 150 -3.97 -0.70 0.95
C ARG A 150 -4.02 0.36 2.04
N ARG A 151 -4.87 1.38 1.97
CA ARG A 151 -5.07 2.39 3.04
C ARG A 151 -6.53 2.55 3.42
N SER A 152 -7.34 1.58 3.04
CA SER A 152 -8.75 1.57 3.40
C SER A 152 -8.87 1.23 4.87
N ASP A 153 -9.81 1.84 5.58
CA ASP A 153 -10.29 1.38 6.88
C ASP A 153 -11.54 0.48 6.74
N ASP A 154 -11.98 0.23 5.51
CA ASP A 154 -13.14 -0.59 5.22
C ASP A 154 -12.83 -2.08 5.48
N ARG A 155 -13.54 -2.63 6.46
CA ARG A 155 -13.42 -4.05 6.83
C ARG A 155 -13.68 -5.00 5.65
N ARG A 156 -14.54 -4.64 4.70
CA ARG A 156 -14.81 -5.45 3.50
C ARG A 156 -13.57 -5.58 2.62
N ALA A 157 -12.69 -4.58 2.60
CA ALA A 157 -11.40 -4.66 1.92
C ALA A 157 -10.50 -5.71 2.57
N ALA A 158 -10.43 -5.73 3.90
CA ALA A 158 -9.70 -6.77 4.61
C ALA A 158 -10.29 -8.17 4.36
N GLU A 159 -11.62 -8.30 4.29
CA GLU A 159 -12.26 -9.58 3.95
C GLU A 159 -11.88 -10.06 2.54
N LEU A 160 -11.79 -9.16 1.56
CA LEU A 160 -11.28 -9.47 0.23
C LEU A 160 -9.80 -9.87 0.26
N LEU A 161 -8.95 -9.11 0.98
CA LEU A 161 -7.52 -9.42 1.11
C LEU A 161 -7.30 -10.81 1.71
N VAL A 162 -8.05 -11.20 2.74
CA VAL A 162 -7.98 -12.56 3.30
C VAL A 162 -8.39 -13.61 2.29
N ARG A 163 -9.44 -13.37 1.49
CA ARG A 163 -9.85 -14.30 0.44
C ARG A 163 -8.75 -14.47 -0.63
N ILE A 164 -8.07 -13.39 -1.01
CA ILE A 164 -6.94 -13.44 -1.95
C ILE A 164 -5.80 -14.25 -1.34
N TYR A 165 -5.43 -13.94 -0.09
CA TYR A 165 -4.37 -14.61 0.64
C TYR A 165 -4.59 -16.13 0.74
N GLU A 166 -5.82 -16.56 1.02
CA GLU A 166 -6.19 -17.97 1.16
C GLU A 166 -6.35 -18.71 -0.18
N HIS A 167 -6.26 -18.04 -1.33
CA HIS A 167 -6.64 -18.64 -2.62
C HIS A 167 -5.50 -19.45 -3.27
N PRO A 168 -5.46 -20.79 -3.14
CA PRO A 168 -4.26 -21.58 -3.42
C PRO A 168 -3.79 -21.56 -4.88
N ALA A 169 -4.69 -21.27 -5.83
CA ALA A 169 -4.33 -21.19 -7.25
C ALA A 169 -3.66 -19.86 -7.65
N LEU A 170 -3.58 -18.87 -6.76
CA LEU A 170 -2.92 -17.60 -7.05
C LEU A 170 -1.40 -17.70 -6.83
N PRO A 171 -0.60 -16.94 -7.61
CA PRO A 171 0.83 -16.84 -7.37
C PRO A 171 1.14 -16.45 -5.92
N GLY A 172 2.24 -17.01 -5.41
CA GLY A 172 2.69 -16.74 -4.05
C GLY A 172 2.96 -15.26 -3.77
N SER A 173 3.43 -14.51 -4.77
CA SER A 173 3.64 -13.06 -4.71
C SER A 173 2.34 -12.30 -4.39
N ILE A 174 1.24 -12.62 -5.09
CA ILE A 174 -0.07 -11.98 -4.87
C ILE A 174 -0.64 -12.32 -3.50
N ARG A 175 -0.54 -13.59 -3.11
CA ARG A 175 -1.00 -14.04 -1.79
C ARG A 175 -0.21 -13.40 -0.66
N GLY A 176 1.11 -13.31 -0.83
CA GLY A 176 2.03 -12.63 0.07
C GLY A 176 1.70 -11.14 0.23
N ASP A 177 1.54 -10.42 -0.88
CA ASP A 177 1.16 -9.00 -0.86
C ASP A 177 -0.18 -8.77 -0.13
N ALA A 178 -1.15 -9.67 -0.30
CA ALA A 178 -2.40 -9.57 0.44
C ALA A 178 -2.20 -9.75 1.96
N ALA A 179 -1.30 -10.66 2.38
CA ALA A 179 -0.94 -10.85 3.77
C ALA A 179 -0.16 -9.65 4.36
N ASP A 180 0.75 -9.04 3.61
CA ASP A 180 1.40 -7.77 3.98
C ASP A 180 0.36 -6.70 4.31
N ARG A 181 -0.57 -6.44 3.38
CA ARG A 181 -1.58 -5.40 3.56
C ARG A 181 -2.48 -5.65 4.76
N LEU A 182 -2.79 -6.92 5.06
CA LEU A 182 -3.53 -7.28 6.27
C LEU A 182 -2.77 -6.95 7.55
N GLY A 183 -1.45 -7.10 7.54
CA GLY A 183 -0.58 -6.78 8.67
C GLY A 183 -0.39 -5.28 8.89
N CYS A 184 -0.23 -4.50 7.81
CA CYS A 184 0.09 -3.07 7.89
C CYS A 184 -1.07 -2.18 8.39
N GLU A 185 -2.31 -2.47 8.00
CA GLU A 185 -3.38 -1.45 8.03
C GLU A 185 -4.32 -1.54 9.25
N GLY A 186 -3.90 -2.23 10.31
CA GLY A 186 -4.67 -2.27 11.58
C GLY A 186 -6.06 -2.92 11.48
N PHE A 187 -6.44 -3.48 10.33
CA PHE A 187 -7.71 -4.18 10.08
C PHE A 187 -8.02 -5.26 11.12
N ILE A 188 -6.96 -5.87 11.63
CA ILE A 188 -6.99 -7.00 12.55
C ILE A 188 -6.80 -6.58 14.01
N GLY A 189 -7.06 -5.32 14.38
CA GLY A 189 -6.90 -4.86 15.77
C GLY A 189 -7.82 -5.56 16.80
N ASP A 190 -9.06 -5.92 16.41
CA ASP A 190 -10.04 -6.52 17.34
C ASP A 190 -10.06 -8.05 17.30
N ARG A 191 -9.61 -8.68 18.40
CA ARG A 191 -9.59 -10.14 18.63
C ARG A 191 -10.97 -10.81 18.57
N ARG A 192 -12.05 -10.08 18.81
CA ARG A 192 -13.41 -10.65 18.84
C ARG A 192 -13.97 -10.89 17.46
N THR A 193 -13.38 -10.29 16.44
CA THR A 193 -13.86 -10.38 15.07
C THR A 193 -13.58 -11.76 14.46
N SER A 194 -14.52 -12.25 13.66
CA SER A 194 -14.33 -13.43 12.81
C SER A 194 -13.17 -13.22 11.84
N LEU A 195 -13.01 -12.00 11.33
CA LEU A 195 -11.92 -11.62 10.42
C LEU A 195 -10.55 -11.88 11.04
N ARG A 196 -10.28 -11.37 12.25
CA ARG A 196 -9.00 -11.65 12.94
C ARG A 196 -8.75 -13.15 13.13
N ARG A 197 -9.78 -13.91 13.55
CA ARG A 197 -9.65 -15.36 13.70
C ARG A 197 -9.31 -16.05 12.39
N ARG A 198 -9.90 -15.60 11.27
CA ARG A 198 -9.59 -16.11 9.94
C ARG A 198 -8.18 -15.74 9.49
N CYS A 199 -7.76 -14.47 9.62
CA CYS A 199 -6.39 -14.05 9.34
C CYS A 199 -5.37 -14.86 10.12
N ARG A 200 -5.64 -15.13 11.40
CA ARG A 200 -4.79 -15.96 12.26
C ARG A 200 -4.64 -17.37 11.72
N VAL A 201 -5.75 -18.03 11.38
CA VAL A 201 -5.72 -19.40 10.83
C VAL A 201 -4.96 -19.42 9.51
N ALA A 202 -5.25 -18.47 8.61
CA ALA A 202 -4.55 -18.34 7.33
C ALA A 202 -3.05 -18.11 7.53
N ALA A 203 -2.65 -17.22 8.46
CA ALA A 203 -1.25 -16.94 8.78
C ALA A 203 -0.50 -18.17 9.31
N ILE A 204 -1.11 -18.95 10.20
CA ILE A 204 -0.50 -20.19 10.70
C ILE A 204 -0.31 -21.20 9.56
N LEU A 205 -1.32 -21.37 8.69
CA LEU A 205 -1.22 -22.27 7.53
C LEU A 205 -0.14 -21.79 6.55
N GLY A 206 -0.03 -20.48 6.33
CA GLY A 206 0.92 -19.88 5.42
C GLY A 206 2.39 -20.06 5.82
N LEU A 207 2.69 -20.34 7.10
CA LEU A 207 4.05 -20.72 7.53
C LEU A 207 4.57 -22.01 6.85
N THR A 208 3.65 -22.85 6.37
CA THR A 208 3.97 -24.13 5.70
C THR A 208 3.66 -24.12 4.21
N ASP A 209 3.37 -22.95 3.63
CA ASP A 209 3.12 -22.81 2.19
C ASP A 209 4.38 -23.08 1.36
N ASP A 210 4.25 -23.55 0.12
CA ASP A 210 5.41 -23.78 -0.75
C ASP A 210 6.07 -22.47 -1.23
N SER A 211 5.33 -21.36 -1.20
CA SER A 211 5.85 -20.05 -1.58
C SER A 211 6.61 -19.36 -0.45
N ILE A 212 7.85 -18.97 -0.71
CA ILE A 212 8.65 -18.16 0.22
C ILE A 212 7.99 -16.80 0.52
N ASP A 213 7.34 -16.16 -0.46
CA ASP A 213 6.61 -14.89 -0.23
C ASP A 213 5.46 -15.08 0.75
N VAL A 214 4.74 -16.19 0.62
CA VAL A 214 3.62 -16.51 1.52
C VAL A 214 4.16 -16.78 2.92
N GLN A 215 5.18 -17.62 3.05
CA GLN A 215 5.80 -17.91 4.35
C GLN A 215 6.29 -16.63 5.03
N PHE A 216 7.01 -15.78 4.31
CA PHE A 216 7.57 -14.53 4.83
C PHE A 216 6.47 -13.61 5.38
N TRP A 217 5.46 -13.32 4.54
CA TRP A 217 4.39 -12.42 4.94
C TRP A 217 3.42 -13.03 5.96
N SER A 218 3.38 -14.35 6.08
CA SER A 218 2.68 -15.04 7.16
C SER A 218 3.35 -14.81 8.51
N MET A 219 4.69 -14.86 8.57
CA MET A 219 5.45 -14.52 9.77
C MET A 219 5.23 -13.07 10.18
N TYR A 220 5.30 -12.15 9.21
CA TYR A 220 5.02 -10.74 9.45
C TYR A 220 3.59 -10.52 10.00
N LEU A 221 2.59 -11.15 9.38
CA LEU A 221 1.20 -11.07 9.82
C LEU A 221 1.00 -11.66 11.23
N ILE A 222 1.70 -12.75 11.57
CA ILE A 222 1.72 -13.30 12.94
C ILE A 222 2.33 -12.29 13.92
N GLY A 223 3.45 -11.66 13.56
CA GLY A 223 4.06 -10.58 14.35
C GLY A 223 3.07 -9.45 14.61
N GLN A 224 2.35 -8.99 13.59
CA GLN A 224 1.32 -7.95 13.71
C GLN A 224 0.14 -8.38 14.59
N LEU A 225 -0.31 -9.62 14.44
CA LEU A 225 -1.33 -10.18 15.33
C LEU A 225 -0.84 -10.23 16.79
N GLY A 226 0.44 -10.52 17.02
CA GLY A 226 1.08 -10.52 18.34
C GLY A 226 1.23 -9.12 18.95
N SER A 227 1.62 -8.13 18.15
CA SER A 227 1.93 -6.76 18.58
C SER A 227 0.69 -5.92 18.91
N HIS A 228 -0.43 -6.13 18.21
CA HIS A 228 -1.64 -5.32 18.37
C HIS A 228 -2.46 -5.61 19.65
N ASP A 229 -2.04 -6.55 20.51
CA ASP A 229 -2.77 -6.85 21.75
C ASP A 229 -2.33 -5.96 22.92
N ARG A 230 -3.09 -4.89 23.16
CA ARG A 230 -2.88 -3.97 24.29
C ARG A 230 -3.11 -4.61 25.67
N ARG A 231 -3.67 -5.82 25.75
CA ARG A 231 -3.86 -6.56 27.01
C ARG A 231 -2.65 -7.47 27.20
N GLY A 232 -2.05 -7.44 28.38
CA GLY A 232 -0.68 -7.91 28.66
C GLY A 232 -0.26 -9.31 28.17
N PRO A 233 1.05 -9.63 28.28
CA PRO A 233 1.73 -10.74 27.59
C PRO A 233 1.05 -12.12 27.68
N SER A 234 0.46 -12.44 28.84
CA SER A 234 -0.05 -13.78 29.17
C SER A 234 -1.29 -14.23 28.39
N ARG A 235 -2.09 -13.34 27.79
CA ARG A 235 -3.20 -13.71 26.90
C ARG A 235 -2.85 -13.65 25.41
N ARG A 236 -1.71 -13.03 25.05
CA ARG A 236 -1.34 -12.76 23.66
C ARG A 236 -0.98 -14.02 22.90
N ALA A 237 -0.14 -14.85 23.52
CA ALA A 237 0.46 -16.03 22.93
C ALA A 237 -0.50 -17.21 22.75
N HIS A 238 -1.59 -17.32 23.55
CA HIS A 238 -2.38 -18.56 23.58
C HIS A 238 -3.01 -18.91 22.23
N ASP A 239 -3.46 -17.89 21.49
CA ASP A 239 -4.10 -18.05 20.19
C ASP A 239 -3.11 -18.34 19.04
N LEU A 240 -1.82 -18.14 19.26
CA LEU A 240 -0.75 -18.27 18.27
C LEU A 240 0.28 -19.33 18.70
N LEU A 241 -0.03 -20.15 19.71
CA LEU A 241 0.91 -21.16 20.23
C LEU A 241 1.35 -22.15 19.14
N ASP A 242 0.43 -22.50 18.24
CA ASP A 242 0.71 -23.44 17.15
C ASP A 242 1.76 -22.91 16.16
N ALA A 243 1.94 -21.58 16.08
CA ALA A 243 2.98 -20.97 15.24
C ALA A 243 4.38 -21.09 15.88
N ILE A 244 4.49 -21.11 17.21
CA ILE A 244 5.77 -20.99 17.92
C ILE A 244 6.78 -22.09 17.53
N PRO A 245 6.42 -23.39 17.50
CA PRO A 245 7.36 -24.43 17.10
C PRO A 245 7.87 -24.26 15.66
N ILE A 246 7.00 -23.85 14.75
CA ILE A 246 7.34 -23.64 13.34
C ILE A 246 8.29 -22.45 13.19
N LEU A 247 7.95 -21.32 13.81
CA LEU A 247 8.79 -20.12 13.82
C LEU A 247 10.18 -20.40 14.42
N LYS A 248 10.27 -21.16 15.52
CA LYS A 248 11.56 -21.56 16.10
C LYS A 248 12.38 -22.42 15.14
N GLY A 249 11.73 -23.29 14.38
CA GLY A 249 12.38 -24.08 13.32
C GLY A 249 12.96 -23.19 12.23
N ILE A 250 12.17 -22.24 11.70
CA ILE A 250 12.60 -21.30 10.66
C ILE A 250 13.74 -20.41 11.18
N ALA A 251 13.58 -19.82 12.36
CA ALA A 251 14.59 -18.96 13.01
C ALA A 251 15.94 -19.67 13.17
N ALA A 252 15.94 -20.97 13.47
CA ALA A 252 17.18 -21.70 13.72
C ALA A 252 18.01 -21.96 12.45
N VAL A 253 17.37 -22.13 11.27
CA VAL A 253 18.07 -22.70 10.10
C VAL A 253 17.77 -22.06 8.75
N ASP A 254 16.69 -21.30 8.59
CA ASP A 254 16.25 -20.84 7.26
C ASP A 254 16.90 -19.52 6.84
N GLN A 255 17.97 -19.63 6.06
CA GLN A 255 18.73 -18.48 5.55
C GLN A 255 18.25 -17.99 4.17
N ARG A 256 17.13 -18.51 3.65
CA ARG A 256 16.59 -18.01 2.37
C ARG A 256 16.19 -16.55 2.50
N ILE A 257 16.36 -15.77 1.44
CA ILE A 257 15.95 -14.35 1.39
C ILE A 257 14.69 -14.26 0.53
N ALA A 258 13.63 -13.68 1.08
CA ALA A 258 12.39 -13.44 0.34
C ALA A 258 12.64 -12.46 -0.83
N PRO A 259 11.97 -12.64 -1.98
CA PRO A 259 12.13 -11.77 -3.14
C PRO A 259 11.90 -10.29 -2.85
N GLY A 260 12.83 -9.42 -3.28
CA GLY A 260 12.76 -7.98 -3.02
C GLY A 260 13.18 -7.53 -1.62
N TYR A 261 13.46 -8.46 -0.70
CA TYR A 261 13.94 -8.18 0.66
C TYR A 261 15.45 -8.37 0.77
N TRP A 262 15.99 -7.89 1.88
CA TRP A 262 17.41 -7.84 2.22
C TRP A 262 17.72 -8.47 3.60
N TRP A 263 16.77 -9.20 4.20
CA TRP A 263 16.98 -10.02 5.40
C TRP A 263 16.41 -11.45 5.23
N PRO A 264 17.00 -12.45 5.92
CA PRO A 264 16.62 -13.85 5.76
C PRO A 264 15.31 -14.19 6.49
N MET A 265 14.69 -15.29 6.08
CA MET A 265 13.51 -15.90 6.72
C MET A 265 13.72 -16.11 8.23
N SER A 266 14.92 -16.51 8.65
CA SER A 266 15.25 -16.68 10.06
C SER A 266 15.09 -15.39 10.86
N ALA A 267 15.50 -14.25 10.32
CA ALA A 267 15.43 -12.97 11.02
C ALA A 267 13.98 -12.45 11.12
N GLU A 268 13.15 -12.69 10.10
CA GLU A 268 11.71 -12.41 10.18
C GLU A 268 11.02 -13.32 11.22
N ALA A 269 11.39 -14.60 11.28
CA ALA A 269 10.87 -15.52 12.27
C ALA A 269 11.25 -15.10 13.71
N GLU A 270 12.47 -14.62 13.91
CA GLU A 270 12.91 -14.03 15.19
C GLU A 270 12.08 -12.80 15.57
N ASP A 271 11.81 -11.89 14.62
CA ASP A 271 10.98 -10.71 14.88
C ASP A 271 9.54 -11.11 15.24
N ALA A 272 8.96 -12.07 14.51
CA ALA A 272 7.64 -12.59 14.82
C ALA A 272 7.59 -13.24 16.22
N LEU A 273 8.61 -14.02 16.60
CA LEU A 273 8.74 -14.59 17.95
C LEU A 273 8.85 -13.49 19.01
N HIS A 274 9.65 -12.44 18.75
CA HIS A 274 9.78 -11.28 19.63
C HIS A 274 8.42 -10.58 19.82
N CYS A 275 7.64 -10.40 18.76
CA CYS A 275 6.29 -9.86 18.86
C CYS A 275 5.36 -10.73 19.70
N LEU A 276 5.45 -12.05 19.60
CA LEU A 276 4.64 -12.96 20.41
C LEU A 276 5.01 -12.90 21.90
N GLU A 277 6.29 -12.71 22.21
CA GLU A 277 6.82 -12.64 23.58
C GLU A 277 6.58 -11.28 24.24
N HIS A 278 6.92 -10.20 23.53
CA HIS A 278 6.95 -8.84 24.09
C HIS A 278 5.71 -8.02 23.71
N GLY A 279 4.97 -8.42 22.68
CA GLY A 279 3.81 -7.69 22.13
C GLY A 279 4.17 -6.34 21.52
N SER A 280 5.38 -6.22 21.02
CA SER A 280 5.86 -5.10 20.21
C SER A 280 6.82 -5.62 19.16
N TRP A 281 6.97 -4.90 18.06
CA TRP A 281 8.09 -5.13 17.15
C TRP A 281 9.41 -4.70 17.83
N PRO A 282 10.54 -5.36 17.51
CA PRO A 282 11.84 -4.90 17.98
C PRO A 282 12.10 -3.46 17.53
N GLU A 283 12.84 -2.67 18.33
CA GLU A 283 13.17 -1.28 17.97
C GLU A 283 14.08 -1.17 16.75
N VAL A 284 14.92 -2.18 16.54
CA VAL A 284 15.85 -2.26 15.42
C VAL A 284 15.37 -3.38 14.52
N ASP A 285 14.91 -3.05 13.31
CA ASP A 285 14.35 -4.02 12.36
C ASP A 285 15.35 -5.15 12.05
N ALA A 286 14.85 -6.36 11.73
CA ALA A 286 15.67 -7.48 11.26
C ALA A 286 16.68 -7.07 10.17
N ALA A 287 16.26 -6.22 9.22
CA ALA A 287 17.10 -5.62 8.18
C ALA A 287 18.38 -4.97 8.72
N GLU A 288 18.27 -4.29 9.86
CA GLU A 288 19.34 -3.51 10.44
C GLU A 288 20.26 -4.34 11.33
N ARG A 289 19.76 -5.45 11.88
CA ARG A 289 20.56 -6.37 12.71
C ARG A 289 21.35 -7.36 11.86
N TRP A 290 20.92 -7.64 10.64
CA TRP A 290 21.57 -8.62 9.78
C TRP A 290 22.90 -8.10 9.22
N ALA A 291 23.96 -8.91 9.33
CA ALA A 291 25.32 -8.55 8.92
C ALA A 291 25.53 -8.56 7.38
N GLY A 292 24.68 -9.28 6.64
CA GLY A 292 24.71 -9.38 5.17
C GLY A 292 24.07 -8.19 4.44
N LYS A 293 24.15 -6.96 4.98
CA LYS A 293 23.53 -5.77 4.40
C LYS A 293 24.08 -5.51 2.99
N GLY A 294 23.33 -5.93 1.96
CA GLY A 294 23.69 -5.68 0.57
C GLY A 294 23.21 -6.73 -0.42
N GLU A 295 22.96 -7.96 0.03
CA GLU A 295 22.41 -9.02 -0.83
C GLU A 295 20.88 -8.93 -0.84
N ARG A 296 20.31 -8.41 -1.93
CA ARG A 296 18.87 -8.44 -2.15
C ARG A 296 18.47 -9.79 -2.72
N GLY A 297 17.37 -10.34 -2.19
CA GLY A 297 16.65 -11.42 -2.86
C GLY A 297 16.26 -11.00 -4.28
N PRO A 298 16.17 -11.94 -5.23
CA PRO A 298 15.78 -11.63 -6.60
C PRO A 298 14.44 -10.88 -6.60
N MET A 299 14.31 -9.79 -7.35
CA MET A 299 13.04 -9.03 -7.43
C MET A 299 11.99 -9.88 -8.17
N ASN A 300 10.87 -10.21 -7.53
CA ASN A 300 9.78 -10.97 -8.16
C ASN A 300 9.11 -10.21 -9.31
N HIS A 301 8.99 -8.87 -9.18
CA HIS A 301 8.20 -8.07 -10.12
C HIS A 301 8.73 -8.10 -11.56
N GLU A 302 10.04 -8.21 -11.76
CA GLU A 302 10.62 -8.25 -13.12
C GLU A 302 10.42 -9.61 -13.80
N ARG A 303 10.28 -10.69 -13.03
CA ARG A 303 10.12 -12.06 -13.57
C ARG A 303 8.68 -12.41 -13.91
N GLU A 304 7.72 -11.98 -13.09
CA GLU A 304 6.32 -12.38 -13.26
C GLU A 304 5.53 -11.43 -14.17
N PHE A 305 5.97 -10.16 -14.28
CA PHE A 305 5.12 -9.11 -14.84
C PHE A 305 5.76 -8.32 -15.99
N GLY A 306 7.04 -8.59 -16.31
CA GLY A 306 7.80 -7.87 -17.34
C GLY A 306 8.15 -6.42 -16.97
N PRO A 307 9.00 -5.73 -17.75
CA PRO A 307 9.22 -4.30 -17.54
C PRO A 307 7.91 -3.53 -17.80
N LEU A 308 7.54 -2.67 -16.84
CA LEU A 308 6.42 -1.71 -16.96
C LEU A 308 6.69 -0.65 -18.04
#